data_AF-A0A520T9G6-F1
#
_entry.id   AF-A0A520T9G6-F1
#
_cell.length_a   1.000
_cell.length_b   1.000
_cell.length_c   1.000
_cell.angle_alpha   90.00
_cell.angle_beta   90.00
_cell.angle_gamma   90.00
#
_symmetry.space_group_name_H-M   'P 1'
#
loop_
_entity.id
_entity.type
_entity.pdbx_description
1 polymer ?
#
loop_
_entity_poly.entity_id
_entity_poly.type
_entity_poly.pdbx_seq_one_letter_code
_entity_poly.pdbx_strand_id
1 'polypeptide(L)'
;MGWIILKYLTTAGLVVLISEVAKRSDKLGALIAALPMVTVLTLIWLAIEKAPQEKIANHAYLTFWFVLPTLPMFLAFPWLLPRVGFVLSLAGSALLTLLCFAMTVKIAAGFGVQLWFK
;
A
#
# COMPACT_ATOMS: atom_id res chain seq x y z
N MET A 1 24.47 -5.74 -9.98
CA MET A 1 23.58 -4.80 -10.68
C MET A 1 22.39 -5.45 -11.37
N GLY A 2 22.55 -6.56 -12.13
CA GLY A 2 21.42 -7.24 -12.79
C GLY A 2 20.23 -7.58 -11.87
N TRP A 3 20.49 -7.96 -10.62
CA TRP A 3 19.44 -8.23 -9.63
C TRP A 3 18.55 -7.03 -9.30
N ILE A 4 19.14 -5.85 -9.09
CA ILE A 4 18.41 -4.60 -8.81
C ILE A 4 17.64 -4.16 -10.06
N ILE A 5 18.24 -4.31 -11.24
CA ILE A 5 17.59 -4.00 -12.52
C ILE A 5 16.34 -4.87 -12.70
N LEU A 6 16.42 -6.16 -12.39
CA LEU A 6 15.27 -7.07 -12.47
C LEU A 6 14.14 -6.66 -11.52
N LYS A 7 14.47 -6.33 -10.26
CA LYS A 7 13.50 -5.82 -9.28
C LYS A 7 12.84 -4.53 -9.77
N TYR A 8 13.62 -3.63 -10.37
CA TYR A 8 13.10 -2.38 -10.93
C TYR A 8 12.17 -2.63 -12.11
N LEU A 9 12.58 -3.44 -13.10
CA LEU A 9 11.78 -3.74 -14.28
C LEU A 9 10.47 -4.47 -13.93
N THR A 10 10.51 -5.41 -13.00
CA THR A 10 9.29 -6.11 -12.54
C THR A 10 8.34 -5.17 -11.80
N THR A 11 8.86 -4.28 -10.96
CA THR A 11 8.04 -3.30 -10.23
C THR A 11 7.43 -2.26 -11.18
N ALA A 12 8.23 -1.71 -12.10
CA ALA A 12 7.75 -0.77 -13.10
C ALA A 12 6.73 -1.42 -14.05
N GLY A 13 7.01 -2.64 -14.51
CA GLY A 13 6.11 -3.43 -15.35
C GLY A 13 4.77 -3.70 -14.66
N LEU A 14 4.78 -4.02 -13.37
CA LEU A 14 3.56 -4.19 -12.57
C LEU A 14 2.73 -2.89 -12.52
N VAL A 15 3.36 -1.75 -12.22
CA VAL A 15 2.67 -0.45 -12.18
C VAL A 15 2.06 -0.09 -13.53
N VAL A 16 2.82 -0.26 -14.62
CA VAL A 16 2.33 -0.01 -15.98
C VAL A 16 1.15 -0.93 -16.29
N LEU A 17 1.26 -2.22 -16.02
CA LEU A 17 0.18 -3.19 -16.26
C LEU A 17 -1.09 -2.81 -15.52
N ILE A 18 -1.00 -2.47 -14.23
CA ILE A 18 -2.16 -2.04 -13.43
C ILE A 18 -2.80 -0.78 -14.04
N SER A 19 -1.99 0.19 -14.43
CA SER A 19 -2.49 1.44 -15.04
C SER A 19 -3.19 1.21 -16.38
N GLU A 20 -2.67 0.31 -17.22
CA GLU A 20 -3.27 -0.01 -18.52
C GLU A 20 -4.56 -0.82 -18.38
N VAL A 21 -4.63 -1.74 -17.40
CA VAL A 21 -5.87 -2.47 -17.11
C VAL A 21 -6.94 -1.52 -16.56
N ALA A 22 -6.57 -0.59 -15.66
CA ALA A 22 -7.49 0.40 -15.12
C ALA A 22 -8.07 1.32 -16.20
N LYS A 23 -7.27 1.71 -17.22
CA LYS A 23 -7.77 2.49 -18.37
C LYS A 23 -8.81 1.74 -19.21
N ARG A 24 -8.71 0.41 -19.28
CA ARG A 24 -9.62 -0.44 -20.08
C ARG A 24 -10.88 -0.82 -19.32
N SER A 25 -10.79 -0.97 -17.99
CA SER A 25 -11.93 -1.34 -17.14
C SER A 25 -11.73 -0.83 -15.72
N ASP A 26 -12.59 0.10 -15.30
CA ASP A 26 -12.55 0.67 -13.95
C ASP A 26 -12.73 -0.42 -12.87
N LYS A 27 -13.63 -1.40 -13.11
CA LYS A 27 -13.91 -2.48 -12.15
C LYS A 27 -12.73 -3.44 -11.99
N LEU A 28 -12.13 -3.88 -13.10
CA LEU A 28 -10.96 -4.75 -13.05
C LEU A 28 -9.74 -4.00 -12.52
N GLY A 29 -9.58 -2.74 -12.91
CA GLY A 29 -8.56 -1.85 -12.37
C GLY A 29 -8.66 -1.71 -10.86
N ALA A 30 -9.85 -1.43 -10.33
CA ALA A 30 -10.09 -1.31 -8.90
C ALA A 30 -9.83 -2.64 -8.15
N LEU A 31 -10.25 -3.77 -8.72
CA LEU A 31 -9.98 -5.09 -8.14
C LEU A 31 -8.48 -5.37 -8.02
N ILE A 32 -7.73 -5.15 -9.11
CA ILE A 32 -6.29 -5.39 -9.13
C ILE A 32 -5.56 -4.40 -8.21
N ALA A 33 -5.98 -3.13 -8.19
CA ALA A 33 -5.41 -2.11 -7.32
C ALA A 33 -5.65 -2.40 -5.83
N ALA A 34 -6.75 -3.07 -5.49
CA ALA A 34 -7.05 -3.48 -4.12
C ALA A 34 -6.22 -4.70 -3.66
N LEU A 35 -5.67 -5.48 -4.59
CA LEU A 35 -4.79 -6.59 -4.25
C LEU A 35 -3.44 -6.05 -3.71
N PRO A 36 -2.85 -6.70 -2.69
CA PRO A 36 -1.55 -6.31 -2.14
C PRO A 36 -0.39 -6.76 -3.04
N MET A 37 -0.43 -6.41 -4.34
CA MET A 37 0.50 -6.88 -5.36
C MET A 37 1.96 -6.54 -5.02
N VAL A 38 2.19 -5.32 -4.52
CA VAL A 38 3.51 -4.87 -4.08
C VAL A 38 4.01 -5.75 -2.93
N THR A 39 3.17 -6.01 -1.92
CA THR A 39 3.52 -6.87 -0.79
C THR A 39 3.79 -8.30 -1.22
N VAL A 40 2.97 -8.87 -2.11
CA VAL A 40 3.20 -10.21 -2.66
C VAL A 40 4.55 -10.28 -3.37
N LEU A 41 4.87 -9.28 -4.20
CA LEU A 41 6.17 -9.20 -4.87
C LEU A 41 7.32 -9.10 -3.86
N THR A 42 7.17 -8.28 -2.80
CA THR A 42 8.14 -8.16 -1.72
C THR A 42 8.34 -9.48 -0.98
N LEU A 43 7.28 -10.21 -0.66
CA LEU A 43 7.36 -11.52 0.00
C LEU A 43 8.08 -12.55 -0.88
N ILE A 44 7.82 -12.56 -2.19
CA ILE A 44 8.53 -13.41 -3.15
C ILE A 44 10.03 -13.10 -3.13
N TRP A 45 10.42 -11.83 -3.17
CA TRP A 45 11.83 -11.45 -3.09
C TRP A 45 12.47 -11.85 -1.77
N LEU A 46 11.80 -11.61 -0.64
CA LEU A 46 12.29 -12.03 0.68
C LEU A 46 12.49 -13.55 0.75
N ALA A 47 11.58 -14.33 0.17
CA ALA A 47 11.71 -15.78 0.11
C ALA A 47 12.89 -16.22 -0.78
N ILE A 48 13.07 -15.61 -1.95
CA ILE A 48 14.21 -15.92 -2.85
C ILE A 48 15.55 -15.54 -2.20
N GLU A 49 15.58 -14.42 -1.47
CA GLU A 49 16.75 -13.94 -0.73
C GLU A 49 16.99 -14.71 0.58
N LYS A 50 16.22 -15.78 0.84
CA LYS A 50 16.33 -16.64 2.03
C LYS A 50 16.24 -15.85 3.34
N ALA A 51 15.36 -14.84 3.38
CA ALA A 51 15.07 -14.12 4.61
C ALA A 51 14.52 -15.07 5.68
N PRO A 52 14.78 -14.81 6.98
CA PRO A 52 14.20 -15.59 8.07
C PRO A 52 12.67 -15.63 7.99
N GLN A 53 12.06 -16.77 8.32
CA GLN A 53 10.60 -16.95 8.28
C GLN A 53 9.87 -15.89 9.14
N GLU A 54 10.44 -15.55 10.29
CA GLU A 54 9.92 -14.51 11.17
C GLU A 54 9.85 -13.14 10.47
N LYS A 55 10.85 -12.79 9.65
CA LYS A 55 10.85 -11.53 8.89
C LYS A 55 9.76 -11.49 7.82
N ILE A 56 9.53 -12.62 7.16
CA ILE A 56 8.47 -12.76 6.14
C ILE A 56 7.09 -12.63 6.81
N ALA A 57 6.87 -13.32 7.92
CA ALA A 57 5.62 -13.26 8.68
C ALA A 57 5.35 -11.86 9.24
N ASN A 58 6.37 -11.22 9.82
CA ASN A 58 6.26 -9.87 10.37
C ASN A 58 5.95 -8.84 9.28
N HIS A 59 6.51 -8.99 8.06
CA HIS A 59 6.20 -8.10 6.96
C HIS A 59 4.72 -8.15 6.58
N ALA A 60 4.13 -9.34 6.51
CA ALA A 60 2.70 -9.51 6.24
C ALA A 60 1.84 -8.95 7.39
N TYR A 61 2.20 -9.24 8.64
CA TYR A 61 1.48 -8.77 9.84
C TYR A 61 1.47 -7.24 9.95
N LEU A 62 2.62 -6.60 9.77
CA LEU A 62 2.73 -5.14 9.82
C LEU A 62 1.95 -4.50 8.68
N THR A 63 2.05 -5.07 7.47
CA THR A 63 1.30 -4.55 6.31
C THR A 63 -0.21 -4.59 6.56
N PHE A 64 -0.74 -5.66 7.18
CA PHE A 64 -2.16 -5.74 7.55
C PHE A 64 -2.59 -4.55 8.41
N TRP A 65 -1.84 -4.22 9.47
CA TRP A 65 -2.16 -3.08 10.33
C TRP A 65 -2.03 -1.73 9.61
N PHE A 66 -1.08 -1.61 8.68
CA PHE A 66 -0.86 -0.38 7.91
C PHE A 66 -1.86 -0.17 6.76
N VAL A 67 -2.59 -1.21 6.32
CA VAL A 67 -3.68 -1.06 5.34
C VAL A 67 -4.93 -0.45 5.98
N LEU A 68 -5.24 -0.75 7.24
CA LEU A 68 -6.41 -0.19 7.92
C LEU A 68 -6.50 1.36 7.87
N PRO A 69 -5.44 2.13 8.21
CA PRO A 69 -5.48 3.58 8.14
C PRO A 69 -5.49 4.16 6.72
N THR A 70 -5.27 3.37 5.66
CA THR A 70 -5.37 3.85 4.26
C THR A 70 -6.79 3.74 3.70
N LEU A 71 -7.64 2.90 4.31
CA LEU A 71 -9.03 2.71 3.86
C LEU A 71 -9.86 4.01 3.78
N PRO A 72 -9.79 4.96 4.75
CA PRO A 72 -10.56 6.20 4.68
C PRO A 72 -10.30 7.05 3.44
N MET A 73 -9.08 7.01 2.88
CA MET A 73 -8.74 7.74 1.67
C MET A 73 -9.55 7.25 0.46
N PHE A 74 -9.88 5.96 0.36
CA PHE A 74 -10.69 5.44 -0.75
C PHE A 74 -12.13 5.99 -0.76
N LEU A 75 -12.62 6.50 0.37
CA LEU A 75 -13.91 7.19 0.46
C LEU A 75 -13.75 8.71 0.33
N ALA A 76 -12.72 9.28 0.98
CA ALA A 76 -12.50 10.72 0.98
C ALA A 76 -12.11 11.26 -0.41
N PHE A 77 -11.25 10.56 -1.16
CA PHE A 77 -10.80 10.99 -2.47
C PHE A 77 -11.95 11.14 -3.49
N PRO A 78 -12.82 10.14 -3.74
CA PRO A 78 -13.93 10.30 -4.69
C PRO A 78 -14.95 11.34 -4.23
N TRP A 79 -15.06 11.60 -2.93
CA TRP A 79 -15.95 12.64 -2.39
C TRP A 79 -15.39 14.06 -2.58
N LEU A 80 -14.07 14.24 -2.45
CA LEU A 80 -13.38 15.52 -2.66
C LEU A 80 -13.19 15.84 -4.15
N LEU A 81 -12.96 14.82 -4.99
CA LEU A 81 -12.65 14.97 -6.41
C LEU A 81 -13.58 15.93 -7.18
N PRO A 82 -14.92 15.82 -7.08
CA PRO A 82 -15.83 16.73 -7.79
C PRO A 82 -15.91 18.14 -7.16
N ARG A 83 -15.38 18.35 -5.95
CA ARG A 83 -15.54 19.61 -5.20
C ARG A 83 -14.34 20.54 -5.33
N VAL A 84 -13.14 19.98 -5.25
CA VAL A 84 -11.89 20.77 -5.17
C VAL A 84 -10.89 20.41 -6.28
N GLY A 85 -11.25 19.49 -7.17
CA GLY A 85 -10.39 19.02 -8.25
C GLY A 85 -9.33 18.01 -7.82
N PHE A 86 -8.63 17.42 -8.78
CA PHE A 86 -7.76 16.27 -8.57
C PHE A 86 -6.61 16.52 -7.59
N VAL A 87 -5.83 17.59 -7.80
CA VAL A 87 -4.61 17.86 -7.03
C VAL A 87 -4.91 18.08 -5.56
N LEU A 88 -5.90 18.93 -5.26
CA LEU A 88 -6.31 19.22 -3.88
C LEU A 88 -6.96 17.99 -3.21
N SER A 89 -7.71 17.19 -3.97
CA SER A 89 -8.30 15.96 -3.45
C SER A 89 -7.23 14.93 -3.08
N LEU A 90 -6.20 14.77 -3.92
CA LEU A 90 -5.08 13.86 -3.67
C LEU A 90 -4.26 14.30 -2.45
N ALA A 91 -3.94 15.59 -2.36
CA ALA A 91 -3.21 16.15 -1.22
C ALA A 91 -4.04 16.00 0.07
N GLY A 92 -5.32 16.33 0.04
CA GLY A 92 -6.23 16.18 1.18
C GLY A 92 -6.37 14.74 1.66
N SER A 93 -6.54 13.78 0.74
CA SER A 93 -6.64 12.36 1.09
C SER A 93 -5.32 11.77 1.58
N ALA A 94 -4.18 12.26 1.07
CA ALA A 94 -2.86 11.88 1.57
C ALA A 94 -2.64 12.40 3.01
N LEU A 95 -3.00 13.66 3.29
CA LEU A 95 -2.95 14.21 4.65
C LEU A 95 -3.87 13.46 5.61
N LEU A 96 -5.09 13.13 5.17
CA LEU A 96 -6.01 12.30 5.95
C LEU A 96 -5.39 10.95 6.31
N THR A 97 -4.77 10.28 5.33
CA THR A 97 -4.07 9.00 5.56
C THR A 97 -2.98 9.14 6.62
N LEU A 98 -2.16 10.19 6.55
CA LEU A 98 -1.11 10.44 7.56
C LEU A 98 -1.70 10.63 8.97
N LEU A 99 -2.81 11.36 9.10
CA LEU A 99 -3.52 11.52 10.37
C LEU A 99 -4.09 10.19 10.88
N CYS A 100 -4.71 9.40 10.00
CA CYS A 100 -5.21 8.07 10.34
C CYS A 100 -4.07 7.15 10.80
N PHE A 101 -2.91 7.18 10.15
CA PHE A 101 -1.73 6.44 10.59
C PHE A 101 -1.29 6.84 12.00
N ALA A 102 -1.19 8.15 12.27
CA ALA A 102 -0.81 8.64 13.59
C ALA A 102 -1.80 8.18 14.68
N MET A 103 -3.10 8.15 14.38
CA MET A 103 -4.12 7.62 15.28
C MET A 103 -3.97 6.11 15.46
N THR A 104 -3.82 5.34 14.39
CA THR A 104 -3.67 3.88 14.45
C THR A 104 -2.45 3.47 15.28
N VAL A 105 -1.31 4.14 15.13
CA VAL A 105 -0.12 3.87 15.95
C VAL A 105 -0.39 4.13 17.43
N LYS A 106 -1.06 5.24 17.77
CA LYS A 106 -1.41 5.56 19.17
C LYS A 106 -2.40 4.55 19.77
N ILE A 107 -3.42 4.18 19.02
CA ILE A 107 -4.44 3.22 19.46
C ILE A 107 -3.82 1.83 19.62
N ALA A 108 -3.06 1.36 18.63
CA ALA A 108 -2.37 0.07 18.67
C ALA A 108 -1.41 -0.02 19.86
N ALA A 109 -0.67 1.05 20.16
CA ALA A 109 0.18 1.12 21.36
C ALA A 109 -0.62 0.94 22.66
N GLY A 110 -1.85 1.47 22.74
CA GLY A 110 -2.74 1.28 23.88
C GLY A 110 -3.24 -0.16 24.05
N PHE A 111 -3.30 -0.95 22.97
CA PHE A 111 -3.65 -2.38 23.00
C PHE A 111 -2.43 -3.30 23.10
N GLY A 112 -1.23 -2.76 23.32
CA GLY A 112 0.01 -3.54 23.44
C GLY A 112 0.60 -4.01 22.10
N VAL A 113 0.05 -3.57 20.97
CA VAL A 113 0.62 -3.82 19.63
C VAL A 113 1.69 -2.77 19.35
N GLN A 114 2.96 -3.14 19.49
CA GLN A 114 4.09 -2.26 19.14
C GLN A 114 4.28 -2.21 17.63
N LEU A 115 3.69 -1.22 16.98
CA LEU A 115 3.92 -0.90 15.56
C LEU A 115 5.18 -0.04 15.33
N TRP A 116 5.85 0.39 16.40
CA TRP A 116 7.07 1.18 16.34
C TRP A 116 8.30 0.27 16.33
N PHE A 117 9.24 0.54 15.42
CA PHE A 117 10.52 -0.17 15.39
C PHE A 117 11.26 0.03 16.72
N LYS A 118 11.68 -1.08 17.34
CA LYS A 118 12.69 -1.08 18.41
C LYS A 118 14.07 -1.22 17.80
#